data_AF-A0A8X7T3S8-F1
#
_entry.id   AF-A0A8X7T3S8-F1
#
_cell.length_a   1.000
_cell.length_b   1.000
_cell.length_c   1.000
_cell.angle_alpha   90.00
_cell.angle_beta   90.00
_cell.angle_gamma   90.00
#
_symmetry.space_group_name_H-M   'P 1'
#
loop_
_entity.id
_entity.type
_entity.pdbx_description
1 polymer ?
#
loop_
_entity_poly.entity_id
_entity_poly.type
_entity_poly.pdbx_seq_one_letter_code
_entity_poly.pdbx_strand_id
1 'polypeptide(L)'
;MSSCVPSMAQRKAGLAEAGRVVVKVAGVSVIGDARVEANGQQQHISIFVSRPPSSRQSRIFTMVNTQSFKRYVEVGRVALLNKGESAGQLAVIVEIIDHNRAIIDNPAAGVVRQAYQYRDLTLTSYVIKGLPRAAGSPAVKKAFEKAGVAEKWANSSWSKKRAAWTARRELTDFGRFELRQLKAERRGVLGAAAKQTKA
;
A
#
# COMPACT_ATOMS: atom_id res chain seq x y z
N MET A 1 -45.03 -44.99 14.80
CA MET A 1 -44.79 -45.50 13.43
C MET A 1 -43.82 -44.52 12.79
N SER A 2 -42.52 -44.69 12.98
CA SER A 2 -41.64 -45.54 12.15
C SER A 2 -41.50 -45.06 10.71
N SER A 3 -40.23 -44.98 10.30
CA SER A 3 -39.69 -44.95 8.94
C SER A 3 -39.70 -43.56 8.28
N CYS A 4 -38.70 -43.12 7.52
CA CYS A 4 -37.43 -43.71 7.10
C CYS A 4 -36.56 -42.57 6.56
N VAL A 5 -35.25 -42.61 6.81
CA VAL A 5 -34.26 -41.70 6.21
C VAL A 5 -33.78 -42.29 4.88
N PRO A 6 -33.54 -41.46 3.85
CA PRO A 6 -32.22 -41.46 3.19
C PRO A 6 -31.71 -40.01 3.02
N SER A 7 -30.58 -39.60 3.59
CA SER A 7 -29.23 -39.90 3.09
C SER A 7 -29.06 -39.65 1.58
N MET A 8 -28.88 -38.40 1.18
CA MET A 8 -28.13 -38.00 -0.02
C MET A 8 -27.41 -36.67 0.31
N ALA A 9 -26.14 -36.71 0.65
CA ALA A 9 -25.04 -36.67 -0.32
C ALA A 9 -25.00 -35.34 -1.11
N GLN A 10 -24.23 -34.40 -0.56
CA GLN A 10 -23.23 -33.58 -1.25
C GLN A 10 -23.62 -32.93 -2.60
N ARG A 11 -23.79 -31.61 -2.58
CA ARG A 11 -23.27 -30.71 -3.64
C ARG A 11 -22.53 -29.54 -2.99
N LYS A 12 -21.36 -29.87 -2.46
CA LYS A 12 -20.32 -28.89 -2.09
C LYS A 12 -19.87 -28.26 -3.41
N ALA A 13 -20.24 -27.00 -3.65
CA ALA A 13 -19.65 -26.22 -4.73
C ALA A 13 -18.13 -26.25 -4.56
N GLY A 14 -17.44 -26.78 -5.58
CA GLY A 14 -16.01 -27.06 -5.56
C GLY A 14 -15.20 -25.77 -5.37
N LEU A 15 -14.77 -25.54 -4.13
CA LEU A 15 -13.62 -24.71 -3.83
C LEU A 15 -12.41 -25.51 -4.34
N ALA A 16 -11.77 -25.04 -5.41
CA ALA A 16 -10.57 -25.65 -5.95
C ALA A 16 -9.51 -25.73 -4.84
N GLU A 17 -9.24 -26.94 -4.38
CA GLU A 17 -8.20 -27.23 -3.41
C GLU A 17 -6.86 -27.03 -4.12
N ALA A 18 -6.06 -26.07 -3.65
CA ALA A 18 -4.68 -25.92 -4.05
C ALA A 18 -3.91 -27.17 -3.58
N GLY A 19 -3.85 -28.18 -4.44
CA GLY A 19 -3.09 -29.40 -4.20
C GLY A 19 -1.59 -29.10 -4.23
N ARG A 20 -0.97 -29.10 -3.05
CA ARG A 20 0.49 -29.11 -2.88
C ARG A 20 1.05 -30.37 -3.55
N VAL A 21 1.84 -30.24 -4.61
CA VAL A 21 2.55 -31.37 -5.22
C VAL A 21 4.00 -31.35 -4.77
N VAL A 22 4.46 -32.48 -4.22
CA VAL A 22 5.86 -32.72 -3.88
C VAL A 22 6.51 -33.41 -5.08
N VAL A 23 7.35 -32.69 -5.81
CA VAL A 23 8.15 -33.29 -6.89
C VAL A 23 9.54 -33.58 -6.35
N LYS A 24 9.98 -34.84 -6.48
CA LYS A 24 11.29 -35.33 -6.03
C LYS A 24 12.23 -35.36 -7.24
N VAL A 25 13.25 -34.50 -7.25
CA VAL A 25 14.31 -34.54 -8.28
C VAL A 25 15.65 -34.64 -7.57
N ALA A 26 16.42 -35.68 -7.87
CA ALA A 26 17.74 -35.98 -7.30
C ALA A 26 17.82 -35.84 -5.76
N GLY A 27 16.81 -36.33 -5.04
CA GLY A 27 16.80 -36.37 -3.57
C GLY A 27 16.34 -35.10 -2.86
N VAL A 28 15.96 -34.04 -3.57
CA VAL A 28 15.43 -32.79 -2.97
C VAL A 28 13.93 -32.67 -3.27
N SER A 29 13.15 -32.36 -2.23
CA SER A 29 11.70 -32.12 -2.30
C SER A 29 11.43 -30.62 -2.41
N VAL A 30 10.81 -30.16 -3.49
CA VAL A 30 10.39 -28.76 -3.65
C VAL A 30 8.87 -28.67 -3.58
N ILE A 31 8.37 -27.66 -2.85
CA ILE A 31 6.94 -27.40 -2.64
C ILE A 31 6.57 -26.15 -3.44
N GLY A 32 5.65 -26.29 -4.40
CA GLY A 32 5.12 -25.16 -5.17
C GLY A 32 3.65 -25.38 -5.58
N ASP A 33 2.89 -24.28 -5.67
CA ASP A 33 1.48 -24.27 -6.08
C ASP A 33 1.39 -24.13 -7.62
N ALA A 34 0.69 -25.04 -8.29
CA ALA A 34 0.49 -25.03 -9.74
C ALA A 34 -0.86 -24.39 -10.11
N ARG A 35 -0.84 -23.43 -11.05
CA ARG A 35 -2.03 -22.94 -11.76
C ARG A 35 -1.95 -23.40 -13.21
N VAL A 36 -2.89 -24.23 -13.65
CA VAL A 36 -2.99 -24.73 -15.03
C VAL A 36 -3.94 -23.81 -15.82
N GLU A 37 -3.47 -23.25 -16.92
CA GLU A 37 -4.34 -22.71 -17.97
C GLU A 37 -4.26 -23.64 -19.18
N ALA A 38 -5.42 -24.15 -19.61
CA ALA A 38 -5.55 -24.97 -20.79
C ALA A 38 -5.46 -24.09 -22.03
N ASN A 39 -4.40 -24.26 -22.82
CA ASN A 39 -4.44 -24.11 -24.27
C ASN A 39 -3.31 -24.96 -24.86
N GLY A 40 -3.71 -25.94 -25.66
CA GLY A 40 -2.79 -26.87 -26.30
C GLY A 40 -1.97 -26.19 -27.39
N GLN A 41 -0.65 -26.18 -27.21
CA GLN A 41 0.35 -26.27 -28.27
C GLN A 41 1.71 -26.56 -27.62
N GLN A 42 2.33 -27.64 -28.11
CA GLN A 42 3.66 -28.21 -27.87
C GLN A 42 4.60 -27.57 -26.82
N GLN A 43 5.13 -28.46 -25.98
CA GLN A 43 6.15 -28.18 -24.97
C GLN A 43 7.54 -28.07 -25.59
N HIS A 44 8.28 -27.02 -25.24
CA HIS A 44 9.74 -26.98 -25.31
C HIS A 44 10.27 -26.72 -23.90
N ILE A 45 11.05 -27.66 -23.36
CA ILE A 45 11.73 -27.53 -22.07
C ILE A 45 13.11 -26.92 -22.33
N SER A 46 13.29 -25.64 -22.01
CA SER A 46 14.61 -25.03 -22.00
C SER A 46 15.29 -25.27 -20.65
N ILE A 47 16.31 -26.13 -20.63
CA ILE A 47 17.24 -26.28 -19.50
C ILE A 47 18.22 -25.10 -19.55
N PHE A 48 18.17 -24.22 -18.56
CA PHE A 48 19.15 -23.13 -18.43
C PHE A 48 20.39 -23.63 -17.67
N VAL A 49 21.44 -24.00 -18.41
CA VAL A 49 22.76 -24.26 -17.85
C VAL A 49 23.45 -22.92 -17.64
N SER A 50 23.68 -22.52 -16.40
CA SER A 50 24.43 -21.32 -16.03
C SER A 50 25.93 -21.51 -16.28
N ARG A 51 26.38 -21.29 -17.52
CA ARG A 51 27.79 -21.01 -17.83
C ARG A 51 28.02 -19.49 -17.67
N PRO A 52 29.06 -19.01 -16.97
CA PRO A 52 29.27 -17.58 -16.74
C PRO A 52 29.50 -16.87 -18.09
N PRO A 53 28.85 -15.71 -18.34
CA PRO A 53 29.06 -14.98 -19.59
C PRO A 53 30.42 -14.29 -19.57
N SER A 54 31.40 -14.90 -20.24
CA SER A 54 32.55 -14.18 -20.81
C SER A 54 32.12 -13.58 -22.16
N SER A 55 31.27 -12.56 -22.13
CA SER A 55 31.20 -11.63 -23.26
C SER A 55 30.58 -10.32 -22.81
N ARG A 56 31.26 -9.27 -23.24
CA ARG A 56 30.98 -7.86 -23.04
C ARG A 56 29.69 -7.50 -23.80
N GLN A 57 28.53 -7.94 -23.31
CA GLN A 57 27.24 -7.57 -23.88
C GLN A 57 26.74 -6.30 -23.18
N SER A 58 26.63 -5.25 -23.98
CA SER A 58 26.03 -3.97 -23.63
C SER A 58 24.74 -4.19 -22.87
N ARG A 59 24.77 -3.91 -21.56
CA ARG A 59 23.54 -3.61 -20.83
C ARG A 59 22.91 -2.46 -21.58
N ILE A 60 21.80 -2.72 -22.25
CA ILE A 60 20.85 -1.68 -22.62
C ILE A 60 20.35 -1.19 -21.26
N PHE A 61 21.10 -0.25 -20.68
CA PHE A 61 20.69 0.48 -19.50
C PHE A 61 19.48 1.27 -19.99
N THR A 62 18.29 0.71 -19.79
CA THR A 62 17.05 1.44 -19.97
C THR A 62 17.20 2.69 -19.13
N MET A 63 17.43 3.83 -19.79
CA MET A 63 17.37 5.14 -19.15
C MET A 63 15.95 5.24 -18.60
N VAL A 64 15.80 4.94 -17.32
CA VAL A 64 14.66 5.42 -16.55
C VAL A 64 14.72 6.92 -16.72
N ASN A 65 13.77 7.48 -17.47
CA ASN A 65 13.55 8.92 -17.54
C ASN A 65 13.24 9.37 -16.10
N THR A 66 14.28 9.73 -15.36
CA THR A 66 14.16 10.29 -14.02
C THR A 66 13.70 11.73 -14.17
N GLN A 67 12.43 11.92 -14.49
CA GLN A 67 11.80 13.22 -14.29
C GLN A 67 12.00 13.55 -12.80
N SER A 68 12.85 14.55 -12.54
CA SER A 68 13.38 14.87 -11.22
C SER A 68 12.28 15.35 -10.26
N PHE A 69 11.17 15.84 -10.81
CA PHE A 69 10.02 16.32 -10.07
C PHE A 69 8.80 15.41 -10.28
N LYS A 70 8.26 14.87 -9.19
CA LYS A 70 7.07 13.98 -9.20
C LYS A 70 5.81 14.61 -8.60
N ARG A 71 5.97 15.69 -7.83
CA ARG A 71 4.90 16.33 -7.06
C ARG A 71 4.92 17.81 -7.36
N TYR A 72 4.10 18.21 -8.31
CA TYR A 72 3.97 19.59 -8.74
C TYR A 72 2.87 20.31 -7.97
N VAL A 73 2.99 21.62 -7.80
CA VAL A 73 1.88 22.43 -7.29
C VAL A 73 0.87 22.56 -8.43
N GLU A 74 -0.31 21.97 -8.24
CA GLU A 74 -1.39 22.00 -9.23
C GLU A 74 -2.75 21.99 -8.51
N VAL A 75 -3.78 22.46 -9.21
CA VAL A 75 -5.15 22.47 -8.71
C VAL A 75 -5.64 21.01 -8.53
N GLY A 76 -6.29 20.74 -7.40
CA GLY A 76 -6.78 19.41 -7.06
C GLY A 76 -5.74 18.50 -6.40
N ARG A 77 -4.47 18.93 -6.24
CA ARG A 77 -3.48 18.16 -5.49
C ARG A 77 -3.77 18.18 -4.00
N VAL A 78 -3.64 17.01 -3.38
CA VAL A 78 -3.79 16.85 -1.94
C VAL A 78 -2.45 17.11 -1.26
N ALA A 79 -2.46 17.98 -0.27
CA ALA A 79 -1.33 18.33 0.56
C ALA A 79 -1.62 17.99 2.03
N LEU A 80 -0.56 17.73 2.78
CA LEU A 80 -0.61 17.55 4.22
C LEU A 80 -0.14 18.83 4.89
N LEU A 81 -0.93 19.35 5.82
CA LEU A 81 -0.59 20.55 6.58
C LEU A 81 0.43 20.21 7.67
N ASN A 82 1.53 20.94 7.75
CA ASN A 82 2.55 20.72 8.77
C ASN A 82 2.39 21.64 9.99
N LYS A 83 1.85 22.84 9.82
CA LYS A 83 1.72 23.87 10.87
C LYS A 83 0.29 24.44 10.95
N GLY A 84 0.03 25.21 12.00
CA GLY A 84 -1.25 25.87 12.23
C GLY A 84 -2.28 24.97 12.92
N GLU A 85 -3.50 25.46 13.06
CA GLU A 85 -4.58 24.81 13.79
C GLU A 85 -4.98 23.47 13.18
N SER A 86 -4.95 23.37 11.85
CA SER A 86 -5.25 22.16 11.08
C SER A 86 -4.01 21.27 10.83
N ALA A 87 -2.96 21.37 11.65
CA ALA A 87 -1.74 20.59 11.46
C ALA A 87 -2.01 19.07 11.48
N GLY A 88 -1.44 18.36 10.50
CA GLY A 88 -1.63 16.92 10.34
C GLY A 88 -2.87 16.52 9.55
N GLN A 89 -3.74 17.46 9.19
CA GLN A 89 -4.90 17.22 8.33
C GLN A 89 -4.53 17.31 6.85
N LEU A 90 -5.33 16.66 6.01
CA LEU A 90 -5.21 16.73 4.57
C LEU A 90 -6.00 17.93 4.04
N ALA A 91 -5.43 18.64 3.07
CA ALA A 91 -6.08 19.74 2.37
C ALA A 91 -5.93 19.57 0.86
N VAL A 92 -6.85 20.14 0.08
CA VAL A 92 -6.77 20.18 -1.38
C VAL A 92 -6.35 21.59 -1.80
N ILE A 93 -5.39 21.70 -2.72
CA ILE A 93 -5.04 22.98 -3.36
C ILE A 93 -6.14 23.32 -4.36
N VAL A 94 -6.86 24.42 -4.13
CA VAL A 94 -7.98 24.84 -4.99
C VAL A 94 -7.54 25.88 -6.00
N GLU A 95 -6.67 26.80 -5.56
CA GLU A 95 -6.16 27.87 -6.39
C GLU A 95 -4.74 28.24 -5.98
N ILE A 96 -3.93 28.57 -6.98
CA ILE A 96 -2.57 29.08 -6.83
C ILE A 96 -2.67 30.60 -6.82
N ILE A 97 -2.25 31.24 -5.73
CA ILE A 97 -2.27 32.70 -5.60
C ILE A 97 -0.97 33.25 -6.19
N ASP A 98 0.15 32.83 -5.62
CA ASP A 98 1.48 33.30 -5.95
C ASP A 98 2.48 32.13 -5.85
N HIS A 99 3.77 32.42 -5.97
CA HIS A 99 4.84 31.41 -5.90
C HIS A 99 5.00 30.79 -4.51
N ASN A 100 4.50 31.43 -3.46
CA ASN A 100 4.72 31.05 -2.08
C ASN A 100 3.44 30.53 -1.39
N ARG A 101 2.26 30.80 -1.94
CA ARG A 101 0.95 30.56 -1.32
C ARG A 101 -0.08 30.02 -2.30
N ALA A 102 -0.96 29.19 -1.77
CA ALA A 102 -2.17 28.70 -2.41
C ALA A 102 -3.38 28.87 -1.50
N ILE A 103 -4.57 28.90 -2.09
CA ILE A 103 -5.82 28.68 -1.37
C ILE A 103 -5.99 27.17 -1.19
N ILE A 104 -6.05 26.74 0.06
CA ILE A 104 -6.33 25.37 0.45
C ILE A 104 -7.77 25.25 0.95
N ASP A 105 -8.37 24.09 0.75
CA ASP A 105 -9.71 23.79 1.28
C ASP A 105 -9.86 22.27 1.51
N ASN A 106 -10.50 21.89 2.61
CA ASN A 106 -11.01 20.54 2.80
C ASN A 106 -12.04 20.48 3.94
N PRO A 107 -13.33 20.73 3.65
CA PRO A 107 -14.37 20.69 4.68
C PRO A 107 -14.60 19.29 5.25
N ALA A 108 -14.20 18.20 4.55
CA ALA A 108 -14.36 16.84 5.05
C ALA A 108 -13.38 16.52 6.21
N ALA A 109 -12.20 17.14 6.22
CA ALA A 109 -11.22 16.98 7.29
C ALA A 109 -11.29 18.11 8.34
N GLY A 110 -12.25 19.03 8.23
CA GLY A 110 -12.36 20.20 9.11
C GLY A 110 -11.38 21.33 8.79
N VAL A 111 -10.73 21.31 7.61
CA VAL A 111 -9.86 22.39 7.16
C VAL A 111 -10.72 23.48 6.51
N VAL A 112 -10.76 24.65 7.14
CA VAL A 112 -11.44 25.83 6.58
C VAL A 112 -10.67 26.36 5.39
N ARG A 113 -11.40 26.89 4.39
CA ARG A 113 -10.82 27.58 3.24
C ARG A 113 -9.98 28.78 3.69
N GLN A 114 -8.70 28.75 3.36
CA GLN A 114 -7.75 29.82 3.72
C GLN A 114 -6.56 29.87 2.75
N ALA A 115 -5.87 31.00 2.74
CA ALA A 115 -4.58 31.12 2.07
C ALA A 115 -3.48 30.50 2.95
N TYR A 116 -2.62 29.68 2.35
CA TYR A 116 -1.61 28.93 3.08
C TYR A 116 -0.30 28.85 2.30
N GLN A 117 0.83 28.86 3.00
CA GLN A 117 2.17 28.91 2.40
C GLN A 117 2.65 27.51 2.00
N TYR A 118 3.29 27.37 0.83
CA TYR A 118 3.84 26.09 0.37
C TYR A 118 4.94 25.54 1.28
N ARG A 119 5.67 26.41 1.98
CA ARG A 119 6.74 26.01 2.92
C ARG A 119 6.21 25.14 4.07
N ASP A 120 4.96 25.36 4.47
CA ASP A 120 4.32 24.61 5.56
C ASP A 120 3.42 23.48 5.02
N LEU A 121 3.44 23.22 3.71
CA LEU A 121 2.72 22.12 3.07
C LEU A 121 3.68 20.99 2.67
N THR A 122 3.27 19.76 2.90
CA THR A 122 3.90 18.60 2.26
C THR A 122 3.00 18.07 1.16
N LEU A 123 3.40 18.24 -0.11
CA LEU A 123 2.66 17.72 -1.24
C LEU A 123 2.63 16.18 -1.20
N THR A 124 1.45 15.60 -1.36
CA THR A 124 1.28 14.15 -1.47
C THR A 124 1.26 13.70 -2.93
N SER A 125 1.26 12.38 -3.16
CA SER A 125 1.12 11.81 -4.51
C SER A 125 -0.32 11.85 -5.04
N TYR A 126 -1.30 12.19 -4.21
CA TYR A 126 -2.71 12.13 -4.59
C TYR A 126 -3.15 13.42 -5.28
N VAL A 127 -3.83 13.25 -6.41
CA VAL A 127 -4.36 14.35 -7.23
C VAL A 127 -5.80 14.01 -7.60
N ILE A 128 -6.71 14.95 -7.33
CA ILE A 128 -8.10 14.89 -7.75
C ILE A 128 -8.18 15.51 -9.14
N LYS A 129 -8.27 14.66 -10.17
CA LYS A 129 -8.39 15.11 -11.56
C LYS A 129 -9.78 15.70 -11.80
N GLY A 130 -9.85 16.78 -12.59
CA GLY A 130 -11.12 17.39 -13.00
C GLY A 130 -11.73 18.38 -12.00
N LEU A 131 -10.97 18.84 -11.00
CA LEU A 131 -11.39 19.95 -10.15
C LEU A 131 -11.14 21.28 -10.89
N PRO A 132 -12.16 22.11 -11.16
CA PRO A 132 -11.93 23.41 -11.78
C PRO A 132 -11.18 24.34 -10.82
N ARG A 133 -10.42 25.29 -11.37
CA ARG A 133 -9.78 26.35 -10.59
C ARG A 133 -10.85 27.12 -9.79
N ALA A 134 -10.54 27.47 -8.54
CA ALA A 134 -11.45 28.20 -7.66
C ALA A 134 -12.78 27.47 -7.33
N ALA A 135 -12.83 26.13 -7.44
CA ALA A 135 -14.02 25.34 -7.08
C ALA A 135 -14.51 25.61 -5.66
N GLY A 136 -15.82 25.79 -5.45
CA GLY A 136 -16.39 26.01 -4.11
C GLY A 136 -16.20 24.82 -3.15
N SER A 137 -16.19 25.07 -1.85
CA SER A 137 -16.08 24.05 -0.79
C SER A 137 -17.03 22.86 -0.91
N PRO A 138 -18.32 23.01 -1.29
CA PRO A 138 -19.18 21.83 -1.49
C PRO A 138 -18.75 20.97 -2.68
N ALA A 139 -18.19 21.57 -3.73
CA ALA A 139 -17.66 20.83 -4.88
C ALA A 139 -16.37 20.09 -4.49
N VAL A 140 -15.49 20.73 -3.72
CA VAL A 140 -14.26 20.11 -3.19
C VAL A 140 -14.61 18.91 -2.30
N LYS A 141 -15.60 19.04 -1.41
CA LYS A 141 -16.07 17.94 -0.55
C LYS A 141 -16.49 16.72 -1.37
N LYS A 142 -17.40 16.94 -2.34
CA LYS A 142 -17.90 15.89 -3.23
C LYS A 142 -16.77 15.24 -4.04
N ALA A 143 -15.83 16.03 -4.54
CA ALA A 143 -14.71 15.52 -5.33
C ALA A 143 -13.72 14.71 -4.47
N PHE A 144 -13.48 15.14 -3.23
CA PHE A 144 -12.60 14.45 -2.28
C PHE A 144 -13.17 13.08 -1.87
N GLU A 145 -14.46 13.03 -1.57
CA GLU A 145 -15.19 11.78 -1.25
C GLU A 145 -15.22 10.84 -2.46
N LYS A 146 -15.59 11.33 -3.66
CA LYS A 146 -15.56 10.54 -4.91
C LYS A 146 -14.19 9.94 -5.21
N ALA A 147 -13.12 10.68 -4.92
CA ALA A 147 -11.76 10.21 -5.17
C ALA A 147 -11.27 9.18 -4.12
N GLY A 148 -12.01 8.98 -3.01
CA GLY A 148 -11.66 8.03 -1.95
C GLY A 148 -10.29 8.32 -1.32
N VAL A 149 -9.89 9.60 -1.26
CA VAL A 149 -8.53 9.97 -0.85
C VAL A 149 -8.27 9.62 0.62
N ALA A 150 -9.28 9.75 1.49
CA ALA A 150 -9.15 9.42 2.91
C ALA A 150 -8.76 7.95 3.12
N GLU A 151 -9.39 7.03 2.41
CA GLU A 151 -9.10 5.60 2.48
C GLU A 151 -7.70 5.27 1.92
N LYS A 152 -7.36 5.86 0.76
CA LYS A 152 -6.01 5.73 0.18
C LYS A 152 -4.93 6.26 1.11
N TRP A 153 -5.21 7.37 1.80
CA TRP A 153 -4.33 7.93 2.81
C TRP A 153 -4.17 6.98 3.99
N ALA A 154 -5.26 6.50 4.58
CA ALA A 154 -5.25 5.56 5.71
C ALA A 154 -4.47 4.27 5.40
N ASN A 155 -4.60 3.76 4.17
CA ASN A 155 -3.89 2.55 3.72
C ASN A 155 -2.40 2.77 3.48
N SER A 156 -1.97 4.00 3.22
CA SER A 156 -0.58 4.35 2.93
C SER A 156 0.34 4.07 4.11
N SER A 157 1.55 3.56 3.81
CA SER A 157 2.60 3.33 4.81
C SER A 157 2.99 4.62 5.54
N TRP A 158 2.86 5.78 4.88
CA TRP A 158 3.20 7.06 5.48
C TRP A 158 2.20 7.48 6.56
N SER A 159 0.90 7.30 6.32
CA SER A 159 -0.15 7.57 7.31
C SER A 159 0.00 6.65 8.52
N LYS A 160 0.20 5.34 8.27
CA LYS A 160 0.44 4.34 9.33
C LYS A 160 1.66 4.68 10.19
N LYS A 161 2.75 5.19 9.58
CA LYS A 161 3.94 5.67 10.31
C LYS A 161 3.62 6.89 11.18
N ARG A 162 2.87 7.87 10.68
CA ARG A 162 2.47 9.05 11.48
C ARG A 162 1.57 8.63 12.65
N ALA A 163 0.58 7.78 12.42
CA ALA A 163 -0.27 7.24 13.48
C ALA A 163 0.56 6.52 14.57
N ALA A 164 1.54 5.71 14.15
CA ALA A 164 2.46 5.06 15.09
C ALA A 164 3.36 6.05 15.86
N TRP A 165 3.76 7.18 15.24
CA TRP A 165 4.50 8.23 15.94
C TRP A 165 3.63 8.97 16.96
N THR A 166 2.39 9.30 16.61
CA THR A 166 1.42 9.91 17.51
C THR A 166 1.17 9.00 18.72
N ALA A 167 0.84 7.73 18.49
CA ALA A 167 0.62 6.75 19.55
C ALA A 167 1.85 6.56 20.46
N ARG A 168 3.08 6.64 19.92
CA ARG A 168 4.31 6.57 20.72
C ARG A 168 4.54 7.81 21.59
N ARG A 169 4.09 8.99 21.13
CA ARG A 169 4.19 10.24 21.89
C ARG A 169 3.18 10.26 23.04
N GLU A 170 1.98 9.74 22.80
CA GLU A 170 0.88 9.68 23.78
C GLU A 170 1.04 8.56 24.82
N LEU A 171 1.97 7.63 24.60
CA LEU A 171 2.14 6.47 25.47
C LEU A 171 2.61 6.86 26.88
N THR A 172 1.88 6.38 27.88
CA THR A 172 2.23 6.49 29.30
C THR A 172 3.34 5.50 29.66
N ASP A 173 3.99 5.69 30.81
CA ASP A 173 5.11 4.83 31.24
C ASP A 173 4.73 3.35 31.32
N PHE A 174 3.53 3.05 31.82
CA PHE A 174 2.99 1.69 31.84
C PHE A 174 2.89 1.08 30.43
N GLY A 175 2.37 1.84 29.45
CA GLY A 175 2.33 1.39 28.06
C GLY A 175 3.72 1.16 27.46
N ARG A 176 4.75 1.90 27.90
CA ARG A 176 6.15 1.64 27.48
C ARG A 176 6.66 0.32 28.02
N PHE A 177 6.29 -0.05 29.25
CA PHE A 177 6.63 -1.33 29.86
C PHE A 177 5.94 -2.50 29.13
N GLU A 178 4.65 -2.40 28.83
CA GLU A 178 3.92 -3.40 28.04
C GLU A 178 4.55 -3.59 26.66
N LEU A 179 4.84 -2.50 25.93
CA LEU A 179 5.51 -2.59 24.63
C LEU A 179 6.89 -3.27 24.72
N ARG A 180 7.61 -3.10 25.84
CA ARG A 180 8.91 -3.76 26.07
C ARG A 180 8.72 -5.27 26.21
N GLN A 181 7.74 -5.71 26.99
CA GLN A 181 7.42 -7.13 27.17
C GLN A 181 6.98 -7.77 25.84
N LEU A 182 6.02 -7.17 25.14
CA LEU A 182 5.54 -7.66 23.83
C LEU A 182 6.66 -7.73 22.77
N LYS A 183 7.63 -6.81 22.80
CA LYS A 183 8.82 -6.87 21.94
C LYS A 183 9.78 -7.99 22.33
N ALA A 184 9.90 -8.33 23.61
CA ALA A 184 10.70 -9.46 24.06
C ALA A 184 10.08 -10.79 23.59
N GLU A 185 8.77 -10.96 23.79
CA GLU A 185 8.02 -12.14 23.33
C GLU A 185 8.12 -12.32 21.81
N ARG A 186 7.89 -11.26 21.04
CA ARG A 186 8.01 -11.29 19.57
C ARG A 186 9.41 -11.73 19.13
N ARG A 187 10.47 -11.23 19.78
CA ARG A 187 11.85 -11.63 19.46
C ARG A 187 12.10 -13.11 19.76
N GLY A 188 11.54 -13.63 20.85
CA GLY A 188 11.60 -15.05 21.18
C GLY A 188 10.99 -15.93 20.09
N VAL A 189 9.75 -15.62 19.67
CA VAL A 189 9.04 -16.37 18.61
C VAL A 189 9.76 -16.29 17.27
N LEU A 190 10.18 -15.10 16.84
CA LEU A 190 10.91 -14.91 15.58
C LEU A 190 12.27 -15.61 15.59
N GLY A 191 12.97 -15.60 16.72
CA GLY A 191 14.25 -16.30 16.89
C GLY A 191 14.09 -17.82 16.80
N ALA A 192 13.04 -18.38 17.38
CA ALA A 192 12.72 -19.80 17.26
C ALA A 192 12.40 -20.20 15.81
N ALA A 193 11.53 -19.42 15.13
CA ALA A 193 11.18 -19.66 13.73
C ALA A 193 12.40 -19.53 12.79
N ALA A 194 13.27 -18.55 13.03
CA ALA A 194 14.48 -18.35 12.23
C ALA A 194 15.53 -19.46 12.41
N LYS A 195 15.52 -20.17 13.54
CA LYS A 195 16.35 -21.38 13.74
C LYS A 195 15.80 -22.55 12.92
N GLN A 196 14.49 -22.71 12.85
CA GLN A 196 13.83 -23.79 12.10
C GLN A 196 14.04 -23.66 10.59
N THR A 197 14.08 -22.45 10.03
CA THR A 197 14.32 -22.23 8.60
C THR A 197 15.79 -22.30 8.18
N LYS A 198 16.73 -22.28 9.14
CA LYS A 198 18.16 -22.46 8.90
C LYS A 198 18.62 -23.92 8.99
N ALA A 199 17.80 -24.80 9.58
CA ALA A 199 18.00 -26.25 9.60
C ALA A 199 17.50 -26.87 8.29
#